data_AF-A0AAJ2JQ53-F1
#
_entry.id   AF-A0AAJ2JQ53-F1
#
_cell.length_a   1.000
_cell.length_b   1.000
_cell.length_c   1.000
_cell.angle_alpha   90.00
_cell.angle_beta   90.00
_cell.angle_gamma   90.00
#
_symmetry.space_group_name_H-M   'P 1'
#
loop_
_entity.id
_entity.type
_entity.pdbx_description
1 polymer ?
#
loop_
_entity_poly.entity_id
_entity_poly.type
_entity_poly.pdbx_seq_one_letter_code
_entity_poly.pdbx_strand_id
1 'polypeptide(L)'
;MPLKTLLPIIFAIVFLVMPLVPAIAAETSANITVNVTVAAVAEITVVPNYLNWTNIYPGSAGVVQYVDVKNTGSLNVSNIYIYASTLTDETTRPYGTADPSKYSAAGVIVVKGDSDNVPKFVGRIEWNWTDAISGADFSGVTNVKAWGFYKNTSFEYVWAAGADTTTNRCNDTGASFAISDIPDDGSTLAKTPTTTGISRSGGDANFGYFSVSGRAAFGNEPVCVAVAQDCSKIYVYRYDKRPGFGSCGNSAYLTTRTLVPGDIYRITYISAYVPKGIPAGQLKLGTLTVVASY
;
A
#
# COMPACT_ATOMS: atom_id res chain seq x y z
N MET A 1 54.16 -87.38 -62.82
CA MET A 1 53.59 -87.45 -61.45
C MET A 1 54.75 -87.45 -60.46
N PRO A 2 54.68 -86.79 -59.30
CA PRO A 2 54.05 -85.47 -59.02
C PRO A 2 54.91 -84.36 -59.70
N LEU A 3 55.28 -83.15 -59.20
CA LEU A 3 54.83 -82.28 -58.09
C LEU A 3 54.93 -80.78 -58.52
N LYS A 4 55.38 -79.85 -57.66
CA LYS A 4 55.47 -78.39 -57.86
C LYS A 4 56.52 -77.75 -56.92
N THR A 5 57.25 -76.73 -57.39
CA THR A 5 57.60 -75.47 -56.67
C THR A 5 58.36 -74.55 -57.67
N LEU A 6 57.90 -73.39 -58.16
CA LEU A 6 57.46 -72.09 -57.59
C LEU A 6 58.58 -71.11 -57.16
N LEU A 7 58.99 -70.24 -58.12
CA LEU A 7 59.29 -68.79 -58.03
C LEU A 7 60.30 -68.22 -56.97
N PRO A 8 60.71 -66.92 -57.04
CA PRO A 8 60.58 -65.94 -58.12
C PRO A 8 61.92 -65.23 -58.52
N ILE A 9 61.85 -64.43 -59.59
CA ILE A 9 62.83 -63.37 -59.90
C ILE A 9 62.56 -62.16 -59.00
N ILE A 10 63.61 -61.51 -58.47
CA ILE A 10 63.50 -60.23 -57.76
C ILE A 10 63.72 -59.09 -58.76
N PHE A 11 62.66 -58.34 -59.06
CA PHE A 11 62.71 -57.10 -59.83
C PHE A 11 62.29 -55.95 -58.88
N ALA A 12 63.25 -55.17 -58.40
CA ALA A 12 63.00 -54.16 -57.37
C ALA A 12 62.33 -52.92 -57.97
N ILE A 13 61.00 -52.81 -57.81
CA ILE A 13 60.24 -51.61 -58.15
C ILE A 13 60.63 -50.50 -57.17
N VAL A 14 61.07 -49.35 -57.69
CA VAL A 14 61.33 -48.15 -56.90
C VAL A 14 60.00 -47.59 -56.40
N PHE A 15 59.66 -47.90 -55.15
CA PHE A 15 58.47 -47.37 -54.51
C PHE A 15 58.69 -45.89 -54.14
N LEU A 16 57.93 -45.00 -54.77
CA LEU A 16 58.00 -43.56 -54.53
C LEU A 16 57.39 -43.22 -53.16
N VAL A 17 58.20 -43.24 -52.10
CA VAL A 17 57.77 -42.85 -50.76
C VAL A 17 57.61 -41.33 -50.70
N MET A 18 56.43 -40.84 -51.09
CA MET A 18 56.00 -39.49 -50.71
C MET A 18 55.85 -39.44 -49.18
N PRO A 19 56.48 -38.47 -48.48
CA PRO A 19 56.25 -38.31 -47.06
C PRO A 19 54.82 -37.80 -46.84
N LEU A 20 54.00 -38.61 -46.17
CA LEU A 20 52.74 -38.18 -45.60
C LEU A 20 53.03 -37.17 -44.48
N VAL A 21 53.06 -35.88 -44.83
CA VAL A 21 53.14 -34.79 -43.85
C VAL A 21 51.89 -34.91 -42.96
N PRO A 22 52.03 -35.09 -41.63
CA PRO A 22 50.88 -35.16 -40.76
C PRO A 22 50.15 -33.81 -40.79
N ALA A 23 48.86 -33.84 -41.11
CA ALA A 23 48.02 -32.65 -41.04
C ALA A 23 47.89 -32.22 -39.57
N ILE A 24 48.67 -31.22 -39.16
CA ILE A 24 48.56 -30.62 -37.83
C ILE A 24 47.19 -29.94 -37.76
N ALA A 25 46.25 -30.57 -37.05
CA ALA A 25 44.98 -29.98 -36.71
C ALA A 25 45.20 -28.86 -35.67
N ALA A 26 45.61 -27.69 -36.14
CA ALA A 26 45.68 -26.49 -35.32
C ALA A 26 44.26 -26.03 -34.99
N GLU A 27 43.94 -25.87 -33.70
CA GLU A 27 42.68 -25.25 -33.28
C GLU A 27 42.68 -23.76 -33.67
N THR A 28 41.93 -23.41 -34.72
CA THR A 28 41.80 -22.04 -35.20
C THR A 28 40.57 -21.37 -34.58
N SER A 29 40.77 -20.63 -33.49
CA SER A 29 39.73 -19.81 -32.85
C SER A 29 39.55 -18.45 -33.55
N ALA A 30 38.31 -18.06 -33.82
CA ALA A 30 37.94 -16.71 -34.23
C ALA A 30 36.89 -16.13 -33.27
N ASN A 31 37.05 -14.86 -32.90
CA ASN A 31 36.19 -14.20 -31.91
C ASN A 31 35.09 -13.37 -32.59
N ILE A 32 33.89 -13.36 -32.02
CA ILE A 32 32.79 -12.47 -32.39
C ILE A 32 32.55 -11.51 -31.22
N THR A 33 32.54 -10.20 -31.50
CA THR A 33 32.18 -9.19 -30.49
C THR A 33 30.66 -9.06 -30.42
N VAL A 34 30.09 -9.32 -29.25
CA VAL A 34 28.66 -9.14 -28.97
C VAL A 34 28.47 -7.85 -28.16
N ASN A 35 27.53 -7.01 -28.55
CA ASN A 35 27.14 -5.80 -27.82
C ASN A 35 25.63 -5.79 -27.58
N VAL A 36 25.20 -5.47 -26.36
CA VAL A 36 23.79 -5.43 -25.95
C VAL A 36 23.58 -4.23 -25.04
N THR A 37 22.64 -3.36 -25.41
CA THR A 37 22.21 -2.22 -24.59
C THR A 37 20.80 -2.49 -24.07
N VAL A 38 20.58 -2.31 -22.76
CA VAL A 38 19.26 -2.43 -22.12
C VAL A 38 18.66 -1.04 -21.91
N ALA A 39 17.38 -0.88 -22.22
CA ALA A 39 16.67 0.39 -22.02
C ALA A 39 16.40 0.65 -20.52
N ALA A 40 16.40 1.92 -20.12
CA ALA A 40 16.06 2.36 -18.76
C ALA A 40 14.54 2.34 -18.53
N VAL A 41 14.08 1.55 -17.58
CA VAL A 41 12.66 1.36 -17.24
C VAL A 41 12.52 1.27 -15.72
N ALA A 42 11.62 2.05 -15.13
CA ALA A 42 11.21 1.91 -13.73
C ALA A 42 9.88 1.15 -13.69
N GLU A 43 9.86 -0.03 -13.09
CA GLU A 43 8.70 -0.92 -13.06
C GLU A 43 8.67 -1.74 -11.78
N ILE A 44 7.48 -1.89 -11.17
CA ILE A 44 7.26 -2.78 -10.03
C ILE A 44 6.15 -3.79 -10.32
N THR A 45 6.37 -5.04 -9.92
CA THR A 45 5.37 -6.11 -9.94
C THR A 45 4.93 -6.43 -8.50
N VAL A 46 3.62 -6.54 -8.29
CA VAL A 46 3.00 -6.78 -6.97
C VAL A 46 2.38 -8.18 -6.92
N VAL A 47 2.77 -8.99 -5.93
CA VAL A 47 2.38 -10.41 -5.82
C VAL A 47 1.98 -10.76 -4.38
N PRO A 48 0.82 -11.41 -4.14
CA PRO A 48 -0.24 -11.70 -5.10
C PRO A 48 -0.95 -10.41 -5.55
N ASN A 49 -1.54 -10.45 -6.74
CA ASN A 49 -2.37 -9.37 -7.29
C ASN A 49 -3.83 -9.39 -6.76
N TYR A 50 -4.16 -10.33 -5.88
CA TYR A 50 -5.47 -10.50 -5.27
C TYR A 50 -5.31 -10.98 -3.83
N LEU A 51 -6.01 -10.34 -2.90
CA LEU A 51 -6.10 -10.71 -1.50
C LEU A 51 -7.57 -10.96 -1.16
N ASN A 52 -7.85 -11.98 -0.37
CA ASN A 52 -9.21 -12.36 0.00
C ASN A 52 -9.29 -12.76 1.47
N TRP A 53 -10.36 -12.31 2.14
CA TRP A 53 -10.72 -12.75 3.49
C TRP A 53 -12.21 -13.09 3.50
N THR A 54 -12.54 -14.27 4.02
CA THR A 54 -13.92 -14.73 4.19
C THR A 54 -14.24 -14.91 5.67
N ASN A 55 -15.52 -14.85 6.03
CA ASN A 55 -16.03 -15.15 7.37
C ASN A 55 -15.43 -14.34 8.53
N ILE A 56 -14.94 -13.12 8.28
CA ILE A 56 -14.55 -12.19 9.36
C ILE A 56 -15.83 -11.68 10.06
N TYR A 57 -15.86 -11.78 11.38
CA TYR A 57 -16.96 -11.23 12.19
C TYR A 57 -16.78 -9.72 12.42
N PRO A 58 -17.87 -8.92 12.42
CA PRO A 58 -17.80 -7.50 12.79
C PRO A 58 -17.21 -7.30 14.18
N GLY A 59 -16.18 -6.47 14.29
CA GLY A 59 -15.39 -6.27 15.50
C GLY A 59 -14.12 -7.13 15.60
N SER A 60 -13.64 -7.68 14.48
CA SER A 60 -12.47 -8.59 14.45
C SER A 60 -11.54 -8.35 13.26
N ALA A 61 -10.33 -8.93 13.33
CA ALA A 61 -9.33 -8.88 12.28
C ALA A 61 -9.24 -10.23 11.54
N GLY A 62 -8.97 -10.17 10.24
CA GLY A 62 -8.64 -11.34 9.43
C GLY A 62 -7.24 -11.89 9.71
N VAL A 63 -6.94 -13.05 9.12
CA VAL A 63 -5.59 -13.62 9.11
C VAL A 63 -4.63 -12.69 8.37
N VAL A 64 -3.43 -12.47 8.90
CA VAL A 64 -2.41 -11.63 8.25
C VAL A 64 -1.96 -12.27 6.93
N GLN A 65 -1.90 -11.46 5.89
CA GLN A 65 -1.39 -11.82 4.57
C GLN A 65 -0.17 -10.95 4.22
N TYR A 66 0.60 -11.41 3.24
CA TYR A 66 1.84 -10.76 2.79
C TYR A 66 1.72 -10.36 1.32
N VAL A 67 2.38 -9.28 0.94
CA VAL A 67 2.53 -8.86 -0.47
C VAL A 67 3.99 -8.53 -0.74
N ASP A 68 4.52 -9.12 -1.80
CA ASP A 68 5.83 -8.82 -2.37
C ASP A 68 5.70 -7.74 -3.44
N VAL A 69 6.52 -6.70 -3.31
CA VAL A 69 6.74 -5.64 -4.29
C VAL A 69 8.12 -5.87 -4.88
N LYS A 70 8.18 -6.40 -6.09
CA LYS A 70 9.44 -6.68 -6.80
C LYS A 70 9.77 -5.53 -7.76
N ASN A 71 11.00 -5.06 -7.78
CA ASN A 71 11.51 -4.24 -8.88
C ASN A 71 11.72 -5.14 -10.12
N THR A 72 10.89 -4.97 -11.15
CA THR A 72 10.97 -5.69 -12.43
C THR A 72 11.55 -4.84 -13.56
N GLY A 73 11.82 -3.56 -13.30
CA GLY A 73 12.50 -2.66 -14.22
C GLY A 73 14.02 -2.84 -14.26
N SER A 74 14.68 -1.94 -14.98
CA SER A 74 16.15 -1.84 -15.10
C SER A 74 16.73 -0.62 -14.37
N LEU A 75 15.88 0.26 -13.83
CA LEU A 75 16.25 1.33 -12.91
C LEU A 75 16.07 0.91 -11.45
N ASN A 76 16.82 1.53 -10.54
CA ASN A 76 16.55 1.45 -9.11
C ASN A 76 15.21 2.14 -8.79
N VAL A 77 14.47 1.62 -7.81
CA VAL A 77 13.26 2.29 -7.28
C VAL A 77 13.36 2.44 -5.77
N SER A 78 12.64 3.39 -5.18
CA SER A 78 12.63 3.71 -3.74
C SER A 78 11.30 4.31 -3.32
N ASN A 79 11.19 4.76 -2.06
CA ASN A 79 10.06 5.57 -1.58
C ASN A 79 8.69 4.94 -1.91
N ILE A 80 8.50 3.70 -1.45
CA ILE A 80 7.32 2.89 -1.77
C ILE A 80 6.17 3.32 -0.87
N TYR A 81 5.00 3.62 -1.46
CA TYR A 81 3.79 4.02 -0.75
C TYR A 81 2.57 3.24 -1.23
N ILE A 82 1.46 3.29 -0.48
CA ILE A 82 0.25 2.51 -0.78
C ILE A 82 -1.01 3.30 -0.42
N TYR A 83 -1.98 3.31 -1.33
CA TYR A 83 -3.27 3.96 -1.12
C TYR A 83 -4.46 3.06 -1.50
N ALA A 84 -5.63 3.40 -0.99
CA ALA A 84 -6.87 2.63 -1.16
C ALA A 84 -7.88 3.37 -2.05
N SER A 85 -8.64 2.63 -2.86
CA SER A 85 -9.73 3.13 -3.72
C SER A 85 -10.98 3.58 -2.97
N THR A 86 -11.00 3.54 -1.63
CA THR A 86 -12.16 3.87 -0.78
C THR A 86 -12.83 5.21 -1.15
N LEU A 87 -12.05 6.22 -1.56
CA LEU A 87 -12.58 7.53 -2.01
C LEU A 87 -13.41 7.47 -3.30
N THR A 88 -13.18 6.50 -4.19
CA THR A 88 -13.98 6.24 -5.40
C THR A 88 -15.05 5.16 -5.18
N ASP A 89 -14.86 4.31 -4.17
CA ASP A 89 -15.74 3.16 -3.93
C ASP A 89 -16.90 3.52 -2.99
N GLU A 90 -16.60 4.22 -1.90
CA GLU A 90 -17.54 4.71 -0.89
C GLU A 90 -17.86 6.20 -1.18
N THR A 91 -18.71 6.43 -2.17
CA THR A 91 -19.12 7.78 -2.58
C THR A 91 -20.31 8.33 -1.79
N THR A 92 -21.00 7.50 -1.00
CA THR A 92 -22.14 7.87 -0.16
C THR A 92 -22.05 7.21 1.22
N ARG A 93 -22.69 7.79 2.25
CA ARG A 93 -22.70 7.24 3.61
C ARG A 93 -23.36 5.85 3.64
N PRO A 94 -22.67 4.79 4.11
CA PRO A 94 -23.22 3.44 4.13
C PRO A 94 -23.92 3.08 5.47
N TYR A 95 -23.68 3.87 6.54
CA TYR A 95 -24.30 3.65 7.85
C TYR A 95 -25.83 3.75 7.78
N GLY A 96 -26.51 2.96 8.62
CA GLY A 96 -27.98 2.87 8.62
C GLY A 96 -28.56 2.04 7.47
N THR A 97 -27.72 1.52 6.57
CA THR A 97 -28.13 0.55 5.54
C THR A 97 -27.66 -0.85 5.90
N ALA A 98 -28.50 -1.85 5.64
CA ALA A 98 -28.16 -3.27 5.78
C ALA A 98 -27.38 -3.82 4.56
N ASP A 99 -26.77 -2.93 3.77
CA ASP A 99 -26.19 -3.25 2.46
C ASP A 99 -24.64 -3.25 2.54
N PRO A 100 -23.98 -4.42 2.53
CA PRO A 100 -22.53 -4.51 2.58
C PRO A 100 -21.85 -3.97 1.32
N SER A 101 -22.56 -3.91 0.18
CA SER A 101 -22.01 -3.42 -1.10
C SER A 101 -21.80 -1.89 -1.14
N LYS A 102 -22.17 -1.17 -0.08
CA LYS A 102 -21.87 0.26 0.10
C LYS A 102 -20.58 0.53 0.85
N TYR A 103 -19.97 -0.49 1.45
CA TYR A 103 -18.65 -0.42 2.10
C TYR A 103 -17.59 -1.00 1.16
N SER A 104 -16.41 -0.38 1.06
CA SER A 104 -15.29 -0.90 0.27
C SER A 104 -14.43 -1.85 1.09
N ALA A 105 -14.10 -3.00 0.52
CA ALA A 105 -13.12 -3.92 1.06
C ALA A 105 -11.75 -3.24 1.29
N ALA A 106 -11.39 -2.24 0.48
CA ALA A 106 -10.15 -1.47 0.65
C ALA A 106 -10.19 -0.54 1.88
N GLY A 107 -11.37 -0.04 2.26
CA GLY A 107 -11.58 0.86 3.41
C GLY A 107 -11.37 0.19 4.77
N VAL A 108 -11.42 -1.14 4.83
CA VAL A 108 -11.15 -1.93 6.04
C VAL A 108 -9.73 -2.53 6.08
N ILE A 109 -8.87 -2.32 5.08
CA ILE A 109 -7.50 -2.87 5.12
C ILE A 109 -6.57 -2.00 5.96
N VAL A 110 -5.83 -2.65 6.85
CA VAL A 110 -4.66 -2.09 7.54
C VAL A 110 -3.36 -2.73 7.05
N VAL A 111 -2.28 -1.95 7.04
CA VAL A 111 -0.92 -2.40 6.74
C VAL A 111 0.10 -1.80 7.72
N LYS A 112 1.26 -2.43 7.85
CA LYS A 112 2.37 -1.93 8.67
C LYS A 112 3.60 -1.68 7.80
N GLY A 113 4.12 -0.45 7.82
CA GLY A 113 5.42 -0.11 7.24
C GLY A 113 6.58 -0.48 8.16
N ASP A 114 7.81 -0.31 7.68
CA ASP A 114 9.04 -0.67 8.40
C ASP A 114 9.21 0.10 9.72
N SER A 115 8.66 1.31 9.82
CA SER A 115 8.83 2.24 10.95
C SER A 115 7.74 2.22 12.01
N ASP A 116 6.63 1.52 11.78
CA ASP A 116 5.41 1.65 12.59
C ASP A 116 5.22 0.43 13.50
N ASN A 117 4.90 0.66 14.79
CA ASN A 117 4.73 -0.42 15.75
C ASN A 117 3.37 -1.12 15.57
N VAL A 118 2.33 -0.36 15.20
CA VAL A 118 0.97 -0.85 15.00
C VAL A 118 0.49 -0.65 13.55
N PRO A 119 -0.30 -1.57 12.98
CA PRO A 119 -0.80 -1.43 11.60
C PRO A 119 -1.79 -0.26 11.49
N LYS A 120 -1.75 0.43 10.35
CA LYS A 120 -2.57 1.62 10.05
C LYS A 120 -3.50 1.35 8.87
N PHE A 121 -4.70 1.91 8.89
CA PHE A 121 -5.59 1.87 7.72
C PHE A 121 -4.90 2.50 6.51
N VAL A 122 -4.99 1.83 5.36
CA VAL A 122 -4.41 2.34 4.10
C VAL A 122 -5.15 3.61 3.66
N GLY A 123 -6.47 3.61 3.82
CA GLY A 123 -7.33 4.75 3.52
C GLY A 123 -8.77 4.45 3.91
N ARG A 124 -9.10 4.65 5.18
CA ARG A 124 -10.43 4.40 5.77
C ARG A 124 -11.27 5.66 5.74
N ILE A 125 -12.50 5.61 5.24
CA ILE A 125 -13.46 6.70 5.42
C ILE A 125 -14.24 6.48 6.72
N GLU A 126 -14.52 7.57 7.44
CA GLU A 126 -15.64 7.63 8.38
C GLU A 126 -16.54 8.80 8.00
N TRP A 127 -17.84 8.56 7.91
CA TRP A 127 -18.82 9.56 7.52
C TRP A 127 -19.36 10.33 8.72
N ASN A 128 -19.89 11.52 8.48
CA ASN A 128 -20.60 12.25 9.50
C ASN A 128 -21.84 11.47 9.98
N TRP A 129 -22.09 11.57 11.29
CA TRP A 129 -23.36 11.17 11.87
C TRP A 129 -24.37 12.29 11.66
N THR A 130 -25.61 11.97 11.27
CA THR A 130 -26.66 12.98 11.05
C THR A 130 -27.33 13.44 12.32
N ASP A 131 -27.24 12.63 13.37
CA ASP A 131 -28.06 12.75 14.57
C ASP A 131 -27.22 13.30 15.72
N ALA A 132 -27.85 13.98 16.68
CA ALA A 132 -27.16 14.47 17.87
C ALA A 132 -26.69 13.31 18.75
N ILE A 133 -25.39 13.26 19.08
CA ILE A 133 -24.86 12.30 20.05
C ILE A 133 -25.22 12.78 21.46
N SER A 134 -26.10 12.05 22.14
CA SER A 134 -26.53 12.39 23.50
C SER A 134 -25.35 12.44 24.47
N GLY A 135 -25.22 13.57 25.18
CA GLY A 135 -24.17 13.82 26.16
C GLY A 135 -22.79 14.18 25.59
N ALA A 136 -22.66 14.43 24.29
CA ALA A 136 -21.40 14.90 23.69
C ALA A 136 -21.13 16.39 23.95
N ASP A 137 -19.85 16.75 24.11
CA ASP A 137 -19.39 18.14 24.19
C ASP A 137 -18.37 18.41 23.09
N PHE A 138 -18.71 19.36 22.20
CA PHE A 138 -17.85 19.80 21.11
C PHE A 138 -17.33 21.23 21.29
N SER A 139 -17.41 21.78 22.51
CA SER A 139 -17.00 23.16 22.83
C SER A 139 -15.50 23.44 22.56
N GLY A 140 -14.66 22.40 22.58
CA GLY A 140 -13.25 22.44 22.16
C GLY A 140 -13.00 22.52 20.64
N VAL A 141 -14.04 22.62 19.80
CA VAL A 141 -13.95 22.63 18.34
C VAL A 141 -14.66 23.85 17.75
N THR A 142 -13.90 24.74 17.12
CA THR A 142 -14.43 25.98 16.54
C THR A 142 -15.38 25.68 15.37
N ASN A 143 -16.62 26.22 15.42
CA ASN A 143 -17.57 26.18 14.30
C ASN A 143 -17.84 24.76 13.77
N VAL A 144 -18.16 23.84 14.69
CA VAL A 144 -18.50 22.44 14.43
C VAL A 144 -19.53 22.29 13.30
N LYS A 145 -19.21 21.47 12.30
CA LYS A 145 -20.13 21.12 11.19
C LYS A 145 -20.47 19.63 11.12
N ALA A 146 -19.58 18.78 11.63
CA ALA A 146 -19.74 17.34 11.58
C ALA A 146 -19.10 16.68 12.79
N TRP A 147 -19.63 15.53 13.16
CA TRP A 147 -19.10 14.61 14.15
C TRP A 147 -19.38 13.19 13.69
N GLY A 148 -18.75 12.21 14.32
CA GLY A 148 -18.98 10.80 14.02
C GLY A 148 -18.16 9.87 14.89
N PHE A 149 -18.17 8.59 14.53
CA PHE A 149 -17.53 7.52 15.29
C PHE A 149 -16.43 6.88 14.45
N TYR A 150 -15.17 7.17 14.77
CA TYR A 150 -14.02 6.48 14.20
C TYR A 150 -13.87 5.13 14.89
N LYS A 151 -13.91 4.05 14.11
CA LYS A 151 -13.90 2.67 14.60
C LYS A 151 -12.57 2.02 14.24
N ASN A 152 -11.74 1.77 15.24
CA ASN A 152 -10.79 0.68 15.12
C ASN A 152 -11.53 -0.65 15.39
N THR A 153 -10.90 -1.80 15.19
CA THR A 153 -11.61 -3.11 15.23
C THR A 153 -12.31 -3.39 16.55
N SER A 154 -11.75 -2.94 17.67
CA SER A 154 -12.29 -3.24 19.00
C SER A 154 -13.22 -2.15 19.54
N PHE A 155 -12.91 -0.89 19.24
CA PHE A 155 -13.43 0.31 19.88
C PHE A 155 -13.81 1.41 18.88
N GLU A 156 -14.80 2.22 19.24
CA GLU A 156 -15.14 3.44 18.53
C GLU A 156 -14.89 4.70 19.38
N TYR A 157 -14.49 5.78 18.72
CA TYR A 157 -14.07 7.05 19.33
C TYR A 157 -14.81 8.18 18.64
N VAL A 158 -15.37 9.10 19.42
CA VAL A 158 -16.03 10.28 18.85
C VAL A 158 -14.99 11.20 18.21
N TRP A 159 -15.24 11.61 16.96
CA TRP A 159 -14.52 12.68 16.28
C TRP A 159 -15.45 13.85 15.99
N ALA A 160 -14.87 15.04 15.83
CA ALA A 160 -15.56 16.25 15.41
C ALA A 160 -14.69 17.07 14.43
N ALA A 161 -15.36 17.74 13.48
CA ALA A 161 -14.75 18.63 12.50
C ALA A 161 -15.42 20.00 12.53
N GLY A 162 -14.59 21.03 12.68
CA GLY A 162 -14.97 22.43 12.65
C GLY A 162 -14.53 23.10 11.35
N ALA A 163 -15.40 23.94 10.78
CA ALA A 163 -15.09 24.67 9.56
C ALA A 163 -14.47 26.04 9.87
N ASP A 164 -13.70 26.58 8.92
CA ASP A 164 -13.26 27.96 8.94
C ASP A 164 -14.46 28.91 9.12
N THR A 165 -14.34 29.90 10.02
CA THR A 165 -15.43 30.82 10.40
C THR A 165 -15.78 31.85 9.32
N THR A 166 -14.91 32.05 8.34
CA THR A 166 -15.06 33.04 7.26
C THR A 166 -15.52 32.37 5.96
N THR A 167 -14.96 31.21 5.60
CA THR A 167 -15.34 30.50 4.37
C THR A 167 -16.42 29.45 4.57
N ASN A 168 -16.65 29.02 5.83
CA ASN A 168 -17.56 27.93 6.19
C ASN A 168 -17.19 26.58 5.52
N ARG A 169 -15.89 26.28 5.38
CA ARG A 169 -15.36 25.01 4.83
C ARG A 169 -14.40 24.30 5.79
N CYS A 170 -14.34 22.98 5.73
CA CYS A 170 -13.42 22.16 6.54
C CYS A 170 -12.03 21.93 5.91
N ASN A 171 -11.72 22.55 4.76
CA ASN A 171 -10.40 22.51 4.13
C ASN A 171 -9.54 23.77 4.34
N ASP A 172 -10.14 24.91 4.67
CA ASP A 172 -9.46 26.20 4.80
C ASP A 172 -8.70 26.37 6.14
N THR A 173 -8.00 27.49 6.31
CA THR A 173 -6.99 27.68 7.38
C THR A 173 -7.55 27.62 8.80
N GLY A 174 -8.76 28.17 9.03
CA GLY A 174 -9.44 28.11 10.33
C GLY A 174 -10.17 26.78 10.60
N ALA A 175 -10.10 25.79 9.70
CA ALA A 175 -10.70 24.48 9.93
C ALA A 175 -9.97 23.69 11.01
N SER A 176 -10.71 22.89 11.78
CA SER A 176 -10.21 22.11 12.90
C SER A 176 -10.71 20.67 12.87
N PHE A 177 -9.91 19.76 13.41
CA PHE A 177 -10.26 18.35 13.61
C PHE A 177 -9.91 17.93 15.04
N ALA A 178 -10.80 17.17 15.67
CA ALA A 178 -10.66 16.67 17.02
C ALA A 178 -11.13 15.21 17.12
N ILE A 179 -10.54 14.48 18.06
CA ILE A 179 -10.95 13.10 18.39
C ILE A 179 -10.86 12.86 19.89
N SER A 180 -11.62 11.90 20.40
CA SER A 180 -11.48 11.38 21.77
C SER A 180 -10.35 10.37 21.86
N ASP A 181 -9.70 10.28 23.03
CA ASP A 181 -8.78 9.17 23.38
C ASP A 181 -9.49 8.04 24.14
N ILE A 182 -10.74 8.24 24.54
CA ILE A 182 -11.50 7.29 25.34
C ILE A 182 -12.53 6.64 24.42
N PRO A 183 -12.58 5.29 24.34
CA PRO A 183 -13.64 4.57 23.63
C PRO A 183 -15.03 5.01 24.10
N ASP A 184 -16.02 5.10 23.21
CA ASP A 184 -17.39 5.43 23.63
C ASP A 184 -17.97 4.32 24.52
N ASP A 185 -18.08 4.64 25.80
CA ASP A 185 -18.74 3.88 26.86
C ASP A 185 -20.11 4.47 27.21
N GLY A 186 -20.55 5.50 26.48
CA GLY A 186 -21.76 6.28 26.73
C GLY A 186 -21.52 7.55 27.54
N SER A 187 -20.36 7.72 28.18
CA SER A 187 -20.05 8.88 29.03
C SER A 187 -19.79 10.17 28.24
N THR A 188 -20.03 11.33 28.86
CA THR A 188 -19.68 12.63 28.27
C THR A 188 -18.18 12.75 28.00
N LEU A 189 -17.33 12.18 28.86
CA LEU A 189 -15.87 12.28 28.70
C LEU A 189 -15.39 11.52 27.45
N ALA A 190 -15.94 10.34 27.17
CA ALA A 190 -15.67 9.60 25.92
C ALA A 190 -16.15 10.35 24.67
N LYS A 191 -17.16 11.22 24.83
CA LYS A 191 -17.80 12.03 23.79
C LYS A 191 -17.32 13.49 23.78
N THR A 192 -16.18 13.79 24.42
CA THR A 192 -15.53 15.11 24.41
C THR A 192 -14.24 15.06 23.58
N PRO A 193 -14.31 15.12 22.23
CA PRO A 193 -13.13 15.10 21.38
C PRO A 193 -12.27 16.37 21.56
N THR A 194 -10.95 16.20 21.52
CA THR A 194 -9.97 17.28 21.72
C THR A 194 -8.98 17.42 20.56
N THR A 195 -8.40 18.60 20.42
CA THR A 195 -7.39 18.96 19.39
C THR A 195 -5.94 18.68 19.83
N THR A 196 -5.71 18.21 21.07
CA THR A 196 -4.38 17.86 21.58
C THR A 196 -3.67 16.89 20.65
N GLY A 197 -2.40 17.13 20.31
CA GLY A 197 -1.64 16.26 19.39
C GLY A 197 -2.12 16.28 17.93
N ILE A 198 -3.00 17.21 17.56
CA ILE A 198 -3.52 17.39 16.20
C ILE A 198 -3.05 18.74 15.66
N SER A 199 -2.44 18.75 14.47
CA SER A 199 -2.01 19.98 13.79
C SER A 199 -2.47 19.98 12.33
N ARG A 200 -3.10 21.06 11.87
CA ARG A 200 -3.42 21.26 10.45
C ARG A 200 -2.12 21.42 9.66
N SER A 201 -1.87 20.52 8.73
CA SER A 201 -0.69 20.50 7.85
C SER A 201 -0.91 21.19 6.50
N GLY A 202 -2.17 21.40 6.10
CA GLY A 202 -2.51 22.09 4.87
C GLY A 202 -3.95 21.86 4.43
N GLY A 203 -4.22 22.11 3.16
CA GLY A 203 -5.48 21.76 2.50
C GLY A 203 -5.38 21.98 0.99
N ASP A 204 -6.26 21.33 0.24
CA ASP A 204 -6.48 21.57 -1.19
C ASP A 204 -7.97 21.84 -1.47
N ALA A 205 -8.39 21.84 -2.74
CA ALA A 205 -9.78 22.09 -3.13
C ALA A 205 -10.81 21.10 -2.55
N ASN A 206 -10.39 19.92 -2.11
CA ASN A 206 -11.24 18.81 -1.68
C ASN A 206 -11.09 18.47 -0.19
N PHE A 207 -9.91 18.66 0.40
CA PHE A 207 -9.62 18.21 1.77
C PHE A 207 -8.80 19.20 2.60
N GLY A 208 -9.07 19.27 3.91
CA GLY A 208 -8.16 19.80 4.92
C GLY A 208 -7.32 18.68 5.52
N TYR A 209 -6.01 18.86 5.59
CA TYR A 209 -5.06 17.83 6.01
C TYR A 209 -4.58 18.06 7.44
N PHE A 210 -4.72 17.06 8.30
CA PHE A 210 -4.33 17.11 9.71
C PHE A 210 -3.37 15.96 10.05
N SER A 211 -2.22 16.30 10.62
CA SER A 211 -1.33 15.33 11.27
C SER A 211 -1.82 15.07 12.68
N VAL A 212 -2.00 13.80 13.04
CA VAL A 212 -2.48 13.36 14.35
C VAL A 212 -1.47 12.41 14.99
N SER A 213 -0.95 12.78 16.16
CA SER A 213 0.09 12.05 16.90
C SER A 213 -0.31 11.84 18.36
N GLY A 214 0.12 10.72 18.97
CA GLY A 214 -0.08 10.48 20.40
C GLY A 214 -1.52 10.22 20.84
N ARG A 215 -2.44 9.90 19.93
CA ARG A 215 -3.86 9.64 20.26
C ARG A 215 -4.18 8.16 20.39
N ALA A 216 -4.90 7.80 21.45
CA ALA A 216 -5.22 6.41 21.77
C ALA A 216 -6.11 5.75 20.71
N ALA A 217 -7.02 6.50 20.08
CA ALA A 217 -7.84 6.07 18.95
C ALA A 217 -7.02 5.37 17.84
N PHE A 218 -5.83 5.92 17.56
CA PHE A 218 -4.90 5.44 16.53
C PHE A 218 -3.73 4.61 17.09
N GLY A 219 -3.83 4.15 18.35
CA GLY A 219 -2.81 3.36 19.02
C GLY A 219 -1.58 4.17 19.46
N ASN A 220 -1.77 5.45 19.82
CA ASN A 220 -0.74 6.43 20.22
C ASN A 220 0.30 6.78 19.13
N GLU A 221 0.16 6.21 17.93
CA GLU A 221 1.14 6.29 16.85
C GLU A 221 0.64 7.15 15.68
N PRO A 222 1.54 7.84 14.95
CA PRO A 222 1.16 8.88 13.99
C PRO A 222 0.26 8.38 12.85
N VAL A 223 -0.75 9.19 12.52
CA VAL A 223 -1.59 9.05 11.32
C VAL A 223 -1.90 10.42 10.71
N CYS A 224 -2.49 10.40 9.51
CA CYS A 224 -3.09 11.54 8.85
C CYS A 224 -4.60 11.41 8.81
N VAL A 225 -5.29 12.55 8.90
CA VAL A 225 -6.72 12.68 8.66
C VAL A 225 -6.94 13.77 7.61
N ALA A 226 -7.60 13.41 6.52
CA ALA A 226 -8.11 14.35 5.52
C ALA A 226 -9.60 14.57 5.75
N VAL A 227 -10.00 15.76 6.18
CA VAL A 227 -11.41 16.15 6.36
C VAL A 227 -11.92 16.72 5.06
N ALA A 228 -13.07 16.24 4.54
CA ALA A 228 -13.63 16.75 3.29
C ALA A 228 -14.00 18.24 3.39
N GLN A 229 -13.92 18.97 2.27
CA GLN A 229 -14.20 20.42 2.17
C GLN A 229 -15.59 20.81 2.70
N ASP A 230 -16.57 19.93 2.53
CA ASP A 230 -17.96 20.04 2.99
C ASP A 230 -18.21 19.47 4.40
N CYS A 231 -17.14 19.03 5.08
CA CYS A 231 -17.16 18.35 6.38
C CYS A 231 -17.90 16.99 6.41
N SER A 232 -18.37 16.45 5.27
CA SER A 232 -19.24 15.26 5.22
C SER A 232 -18.59 13.97 5.71
N LYS A 233 -17.26 13.89 5.66
CA LYS A 233 -16.47 12.71 6.02
C LYS A 233 -15.02 13.04 6.34
N ILE A 234 -14.38 12.12 7.03
CA ILE A 234 -12.93 12.07 7.21
C ILE A 234 -12.33 10.86 6.49
N TYR A 235 -11.10 10.97 6.02
CA TYR A 235 -10.30 9.90 5.44
C TYR A 235 -9.01 9.72 6.26
N VAL A 236 -8.87 8.58 6.92
CA VAL A 236 -7.76 8.23 7.80
C VAL A 236 -6.75 7.36 7.04
N TYR A 237 -5.50 7.80 7.01
CA TYR A 237 -4.42 7.15 6.25
C TYR A 237 -3.06 7.33 6.94
N ARG A 238 -2.05 6.60 6.46
CA ARG A 238 -0.64 6.75 6.87
C ARG A 238 0.31 6.78 5.67
N TYR A 239 0.08 5.90 4.69
CA TYR A 239 1.02 5.67 3.58
C TYR A 239 0.53 6.23 2.23
N ASP A 240 -0.43 7.15 2.23
CA ASP A 240 -0.86 7.83 1.01
C ASP A 240 0.04 9.05 0.74
N LYS A 241 0.71 9.01 -0.41
CA LYS A 241 1.58 10.07 -0.96
C LYS A 241 1.07 10.60 -2.31
N ARG A 242 -0.19 10.34 -2.67
CA ARG A 242 -0.85 11.02 -3.80
C ARG A 242 -0.80 12.55 -3.61
N PRO A 243 -0.94 13.34 -4.70
CA PRO A 243 -1.09 14.78 -4.63
C PRO A 243 -2.15 15.20 -3.59
N GLY A 244 -1.87 16.26 -2.82
CA GLY A 244 -2.65 16.63 -1.64
C GLY A 244 -2.24 15.83 -0.40
N PHE A 245 -2.52 14.53 -0.37
CA PHE A 245 -2.29 13.64 0.78
C PHE A 245 -0.84 13.63 1.29
N GLY A 246 0.14 13.76 0.38
CA GLY A 246 1.55 13.88 0.75
C GLY A 246 1.92 15.11 1.59
N SER A 247 1.04 16.13 1.69
CA SER A 247 1.26 17.36 2.48
C SER A 247 1.03 17.18 3.99
N CYS A 248 0.37 16.10 4.42
CA CYS A 248 0.27 15.76 5.82
C CYS A 248 1.66 15.39 6.38
N GLY A 249 2.12 16.09 7.42
CA GLY A 249 3.43 15.82 8.06
C GLY A 249 3.59 14.39 8.60
N ASN A 250 2.48 13.75 9.00
CA ASN A 250 2.45 12.35 9.41
C ASN A 250 2.31 11.34 8.24
N SER A 251 2.31 11.78 6.97
CA SER A 251 2.28 10.87 5.82
C SER A 251 3.67 10.24 5.63
N ALA A 252 3.73 8.93 5.48
CA ALA A 252 4.97 8.16 5.37
C ALA A 252 5.04 7.33 4.09
N TYR A 253 6.22 6.78 3.82
CA TYR A 253 6.40 5.66 2.90
C TYR A 253 6.29 4.35 3.70
N LEU A 254 5.88 3.25 3.07
CA LEU A 254 5.97 1.91 3.66
C LEU A 254 7.45 1.55 3.93
N THR A 255 8.31 1.88 2.97
CA THR A 255 9.76 1.80 3.09
C THR A 255 10.41 2.87 2.21
N THR A 256 11.53 3.43 2.66
CA THR A 256 12.40 4.30 1.86
C THR A 256 13.56 3.53 1.22
N ARG A 257 13.69 2.22 1.50
CA ARG A 257 14.77 1.37 0.97
C ARG A 257 14.78 1.39 -0.57
N THR A 258 15.96 1.60 -1.14
CA THR A 258 16.19 1.40 -2.57
C THR A 258 16.13 -0.09 -2.91
N LEU A 259 15.33 -0.45 -3.91
CA LEU A 259 15.30 -1.76 -4.55
C LEU A 259 16.06 -1.66 -5.87
N VAL A 260 17.14 -2.42 -6.01
CA VAL A 260 17.84 -2.55 -7.31
C VAL A 260 17.02 -3.48 -8.25
N PRO A 261 17.25 -3.46 -9.57
CA PRO A 261 16.61 -4.41 -10.49
C PRO A 261 16.66 -5.87 -10.00
N GLY A 262 15.49 -6.48 -9.82
CA GLY A 262 15.34 -7.84 -9.28
C GLY A 262 15.03 -7.93 -7.78
N ASP A 263 15.28 -6.89 -6.98
CA ASP A 263 15.00 -6.88 -5.53
C ASP A 263 13.52 -7.04 -5.22
N ILE A 264 13.24 -7.58 -4.03
CA ILE A 264 11.90 -7.69 -3.45
C ILE A 264 11.83 -6.93 -2.13
N TYR A 265 10.77 -6.16 -1.92
CA TYR A 265 10.30 -5.69 -0.61
C TYR A 265 9.01 -6.41 -0.23
N ARG A 266 8.97 -7.02 0.96
CA ARG A 266 7.78 -7.71 1.47
C ARG A 266 7.06 -6.83 2.47
N ILE A 267 5.81 -6.49 2.19
CA ILE A 267 4.89 -5.92 3.18
C ILE A 267 4.54 -7.05 4.17
N THR A 268 5.14 -7.01 5.36
CA THR A 268 5.10 -8.10 6.34
C THR A 268 3.79 -8.15 7.15
N TYR A 269 2.89 -7.18 6.98
CA TYR A 269 1.58 -7.19 7.63
C TYR A 269 0.54 -6.50 6.74
N ILE A 270 -0.41 -7.27 6.22
CA ILE A 270 -1.66 -6.78 5.62
C ILE A 270 -2.82 -7.57 6.24
N SER A 271 -3.87 -6.89 6.70
CA SER A 271 -5.07 -7.54 7.24
C SER A 271 -6.32 -6.72 6.99
N ALA A 272 -7.45 -7.39 6.73
CA ALA A 272 -8.76 -6.78 6.86
C ALA A 272 -9.12 -6.62 8.35
N TYR A 273 -9.50 -5.40 8.75
CA TYR A 273 -9.88 -4.99 10.10
C TYR A 273 -11.33 -4.52 10.05
N VAL A 274 -12.27 -5.45 10.25
CA VAL A 274 -13.72 -5.22 10.10
C VAL A 274 -14.28 -4.75 11.45
N PRO A 275 -14.69 -3.48 11.60
CA PRO A 275 -15.24 -2.99 12.86
C PRO A 275 -16.69 -3.45 13.07
N LYS A 276 -17.22 -3.17 14.26
CA LYS A 276 -18.65 -3.32 14.56
C LYS A 276 -19.48 -2.38 13.69
N GLY A 277 -20.71 -2.78 13.37
CA GLY A 277 -21.68 -1.96 12.62
C GLY A 277 -21.62 -2.11 11.08
N ILE A 278 -20.64 -2.81 10.51
CA ILE A 278 -20.70 -3.24 9.10
C ILE A 278 -21.67 -4.43 8.98
N PRO A 279 -22.65 -4.41 8.04
CA PRO A 279 -23.62 -5.48 7.86
C PRO A 279 -22.98 -6.74 7.25
N ALA A 280 -23.61 -7.89 7.47
CA ALA A 280 -23.11 -9.17 6.99
C ALA A 280 -23.27 -9.35 5.47
N GLY A 281 -22.23 -9.86 4.82
CA GLY A 281 -22.20 -10.20 3.39
C GLY A 281 -20.89 -9.74 2.73
N GLN A 282 -20.89 -9.69 1.39
CA GLN A 282 -19.71 -9.31 0.62
C GLN A 282 -19.61 -7.78 0.50
N LEU A 283 -18.49 -7.21 0.97
CA LEU A 283 -18.15 -5.80 0.77
C LEU A 283 -17.85 -5.54 -0.71
N LYS A 284 -18.02 -4.29 -1.17
CA LYS A 284 -17.65 -3.88 -2.53
C LYS A 284 -16.16 -4.14 -2.76
N LEU A 285 -15.82 -4.79 -3.87
CA LEU A 285 -14.42 -5.00 -4.24
C LEU A 285 -13.73 -3.64 -4.41
N GLY A 286 -12.55 -3.51 -3.80
CA GLY A 286 -11.72 -2.32 -3.89
C GLY A 286 -10.25 -2.69 -4.08
N THR A 287 -9.46 -1.71 -4.48
CA THR A 287 -8.07 -1.84 -4.91
C THR A 287 -7.14 -1.16 -3.92
N LEU A 288 -6.01 -1.82 -3.65
CA LEU A 288 -4.84 -1.21 -3.03
C LEU A 288 -3.82 -0.95 -4.13
N THR A 289 -3.40 0.29 -4.33
CA THR A 289 -2.38 0.64 -5.32
C THR A 289 -1.06 0.92 -4.62
N VAL A 290 -0.04 0.13 -4.94
CA VAL A 290 1.35 0.37 -4.55
C VAL A 290 2.02 1.25 -5.61
N VAL A 291 2.82 2.22 -5.18
CA VAL A 291 3.59 3.12 -6.05
C VAL A 291 5.00 3.27 -5.50
N ALA A 292 6.00 3.38 -6.38
CA ALA A 292 7.40 3.66 -6.04
C ALA A 292 7.92 4.84 -6.87
N SER A 293 8.99 5.49 -6.42
CA SER A 293 9.73 6.52 -7.15
C SER A 293 11.03 5.97 -7.74
N TYR A 294 11.54 6.59 -8.80
CA TYR A 294 12.84 6.31 -9.43
C TYR A 294 13.66 7.61 -9.57
#